data_AF-A0A357B1L9-F1
#
_entry.id   AF-A0A357B1L9-F1
#
_cell.length_a   1.000
_cell.length_b   1.000
_cell.length_c   1.000
_cell.angle_alpha   90.00
_cell.angle_beta   90.00
_cell.angle_gamma   90.00
#
_symmetry.space_group_name_H-M   'P 1'
#
loop_
_entity.id
_entity.type
_entity.pdbx_description
1 polymer ?
#
loop_
_entity_poly.entity_id
_entity_poly.type
_entity_poly.pdbx_seq_one_letter_code
_entity_poly.pdbx_strand_id
1 'polypeptide(L)'
;MMERQQASAGGTTRRIKRDRKELLSRYATASVFLYGVISVDEFVEVFNHYEDVKTDPEEAVLALRRLEKTNDVEYSVFKDIISGPAFQPRFMDYEENVSSIRQRQNGKPRYLPEKEEFLRYETGDYTEPLKPYADLKAYILKNRLMERGEGLEGVDGDLIDLKEMIHEGFNTVECLKYFTESDYVFDGIDDLNSFVQVLLEVFNNTRIYENNGFTPEELFKRSERTNLIPFSGKVFVRNKNHKVGRNDPCPCGSGKKYKKCCGR
;
A
#
# COMPACT_ATOMS: atom_id res chain seq x y z
N MET A 1 -55.72 -25.67 -27.00
CA MET A 1 -54.85 -24.73 -27.70
C MET A 1 -54.62 -23.52 -26.80
N MET A 2 -53.48 -23.47 -26.12
CA MET A 2 -52.98 -22.25 -25.48
C MET A 2 -51.46 -22.28 -25.66
N GLU A 3 -50.98 -21.51 -26.62
CA GLU A 3 -49.56 -21.25 -26.85
C GLU A 3 -49.00 -20.45 -25.67
N ARG A 4 -48.06 -21.04 -24.94
CA ARG A 4 -47.15 -20.26 -24.08
C ARG A 4 -45.94 -19.91 -24.93
N GLN A 5 -45.89 -18.68 -25.40
CA GLN A 5 -44.68 -18.04 -25.92
C GLN A 5 -43.61 -18.08 -24.83
N GLN A 6 -42.58 -18.91 -25.03
CA GLN A 6 -41.31 -18.75 -24.33
C GLN A 6 -40.60 -17.55 -24.94
N ALA A 7 -40.60 -16.44 -24.19
CA ALA A 7 -39.69 -15.34 -24.46
C ALA A 7 -38.26 -15.81 -24.15
N SER A 8 -37.48 -16.12 -25.19
CA SER A 8 -36.04 -16.31 -25.06
C SER A 8 -35.40 -14.94 -24.81
N ALA A 9 -35.03 -14.66 -23.56
CA ALA A 9 -34.15 -13.55 -23.24
C ALA A 9 -32.76 -13.85 -23.85
N GLY A 10 -32.50 -13.27 -25.03
CA GLY A 10 -31.21 -13.31 -25.69
C GLY A 10 -30.18 -12.51 -24.89
N GLY A 11 -29.56 -13.15 -23.90
CA GLY A 11 -28.38 -12.61 -23.23
C GLY A 11 -27.19 -12.69 -24.19
N THR A 12 -26.89 -11.60 -24.89
CA THR A 12 -25.68 -11.47 -25.70
C THR A 12 -24.48 -11.62 -24.77
N THR A 13 -23.86 -12.81 -24.78
CA THR A 13 -22.72 -13.11 -23.91
C THR A 13 -21.53 -12.27 -24.39
N ARG A 14 -21.11 -11.25 -23.63
CA ARG A 14 -19.91 -10.45 -23.93
C ARG A 14 -18.71 -11.40 -24.09
N ARG A 15 -18.21 -11.49 -25.32
CA ARG A 15 -17.07 -12.35 -25.67
C ARG A 15 -15.79 -11.56 -25.48
N ILE A 16 -14.97 -11.99 -24.52
CA ILE A 16 -13.67 -11.36 -24.22
C ILE A 16 -12.57 -12.26 -24.79
N LYS A 17 -11.62 -11.66 -25.53
CA LYS A 17 -10.47 -12.38 -26.10
C LYS A 17 -9.61 -12.99 -24.98
N ARG A 18 -8.91 -14.09 -25.29
CA ARG A 18 -8.06 -14.79 -24.31
C ARG A 18 -7.01 -13.86 -23.69
N ASP A 19 -6.20 -13.23 -24.53
CA ASP A 19 -5.09 -12.36 -24.11
C ASP A 19 -5.59 -11.17 -23.27
N ARG A 20 -6.81 -10.68 -23.54
CA ARG A 20 -7.43 -9.61 -22.74
C ARG A 20 -7.80 -10.08 -21.34
N LYS A 21 -8.32 -11.30 -21.20
CA LYS A 21 -8.60 -11.88 -19.88
C LYS A 21 -7.31 -12.13 -19.11
N GLU A 22 -6.30 -12.67 -19.76
CA GLU A 22 -4.98 -12.90 -19.16
C GLU A 22 -4.37 -11.57 -18.71
N LEU A 23 -4.42 -10.52 -19.53
CA LEU A 23 -3.95 -9.19 -19.12
C LEU A 23 -4.69 -8.67 -17.87
N LEU A 24 -6.03 -8.69 -17.86
CA LEU A 24 -6.81 -8.29 -16.68
C LEU A 24 -6.45 -9.11 -15.43
N SER A 25 -6.24 -10.42 -15.61
CA SER A 25 -5.85 -11.35 -14.54
C SER A 25 -4.48 -10.99 -13.95
N ARG A 26 -3.48 -10.69 -14.78
CA ARG A 26 -2.14 -10.27 -14.32
C ARG A 26 -2.20 -9.00 -13.47
N TYR A 27 -2.98 -8.01 -13.91
CA TYR A 27 -3.20 -6.79 -13.13
C TYR A 27 -3.96 -7.06 -11.83
N ALA A 28 -4.91 -7.99 -11.82
CA ALA A 28 -5.66 -8.34 -10.63
C ALA A 28 -4.74 -9.04 -9.61
N THR A 29 -3.91 -9.98 -10.06
CA THR A 29 -2.88 -10.63 -9.25
C THR A 29 -1.92 -9.60 -8.65
N ALA A 30 -1.33 -8.73 -9.47
CA ALA A 30 -0.44 -7.68 -8.98
C ALA A 30 -1.14 -6.73 -7.98
N SER A 31 -2.41 -6.39 -8.24
CA SER A 31 -3.21 -5.56 -7.34
C SER A 31 -3.41 -6.22 -5.98
N VAL A 32 -3.73 -7.51 -5.93
CA VAL A 32 -3.99 -8.18 -4.64
C VAL A 32 -2.71 -8.46 -3.85
N PHE A 33 -1.57 -8.70 -4.49
CA PHE A 33 -0.29 -8.81 -3.79
C PHE A 33 0.24 -7.47 -3.27
N LEU A 34 -0.13 -6.35 -3.90
CA LEU A 34 0.27 -5.01 -3.44
C LEU A 34 -0.73 -4.41 -2.44
N TYR A 35 -2.03 -4.66 -2.60
CA TYR A 35 -3.09 -4.00 -1.82
C TYR A 35 -3.85 -4.92 -0.88
N GLY A 36 -3.68 -6.24 -0.99
CA GLY A 36 -4.42 -7.27 -0.23
C GLY A 36 -5.86 -7.44 -0.72
N VAL A 37 -6.61 -6.34 -0.74
CA VAL A 37 -7.97 -6.24 -1.27
C VAL A 37 -8.17 -4.93 -2.04
N ILE A 38 -9.02 -4.98 -3.05
CA ILE A 38 -9.38 -3.81 -3.87
C ILE A 38 -10.82 -3.95 -4.37
N SER A 39 -11.57 -2.86 -4.49
CA SER A 39 -12.88 -2.94 -5.15
C SER A 39 -12.71 -3.11 -6.66
N VAL A 40 -13.74 -3.62 -7.34
CA VAL A 40 -13.74 -3.72 -8.81
C VAL A 40 -13.54 -2.35 -9.45
N ASP A 41 -14.19 -1.30 -8.92
CA ASP A 41 -14.07 0.06 -9.47
C ASP A 41 -12.64 0.60 -9.31
N GLU A 42 -12.03 0.42 -8.14
CA GLU A 42 -10.63 0.82 -7.91
C GLU A 42 -9.66 0.01 -8.78
N PHE A 43 -9.92 -1.28 -8.99
CA PHE A 43 -9.13 -2.09 -9.91
C PHE A 43 -9.22 -1.56 -11.34
N VAL A 44 -10.41 -1.17 -11.79
CA VAL A 44 -10.62 -0.55 -13.10
C VAL A 44 -9.83 0.75 -13.20
N GLU A 45 -9.81 1.59 -12.15
CA GLU A 45 -8.97 2.80 -12.09
C GLU A 45 -7.48 2.48 -12.22
N VAL A 46 -6.98 1.49 -11.47
CA VAL A 46 -5.57 1.04 -11.54
C VAL A 46 -5.24 0.54 -12.94
N PHE A 47 -6.06 -0.34 -13.52
CA PHE A 47 -5.85 -0.85 -14.86
C PHE A 47 -5.84 0.27 -15.90
N ASN A 48 -6.82 1.18 -15.81
CA ASN A 48 -6.97 2.31 -16.71
C ASN A 48 -5.90 3.37 -16.51
N HIS A 49 -5.17 3.39 -15.40
CA HIS A 49 -4.00 4.22 -15.23
C HIS A 49 -2.85 3.79 -16.15
N TYR A 50 -2.62 2.48 -16.28
CA TYR A 50 -1.47 1.91 -17.00
C TYR A 50 -1.71 1.49 -18.45
N GLU A 51 -2.96 1.25 -18.84
CA GLU A 51 -3.30 0.73 -20.17
C GLU A 51 -4.02 1.77 -21.02
N ASP A 52 -3.65 1.91 -22.29
CA ASP A 52 -4.36 2.79 -23.23
C ASP A 52 -5.76 2.27 -23.53
N VAL A 53 -5.89 0.95 -23.72
CA VAL A 53 -7.17 0.29 -23.96
C VAL A 53 -7.86 0.02 -22.63
N LYS A 54 -8.73 0.95 -22.25
CA LYS A 54 -9.44 0.96 -20.98
C LYS A 54 -10.38 -0.24 -20.81
N THR A 55 -10.64 -0.61 -19.57
CA THR A 55 -11.65 -1.59 -19.16
C THR A 55 -12.78 -0.91 -18.39
N ASP A 56 -13.88 -1.64 -18.20
CA ASP A 56 -15.00 -1.27 -17.33
C ASP A 56 -15.26 -2.37 -16.28
N PRO A 57 -16.06 -2.09 -15.23
CA PRO A 57 -16.36 -3.07 -14.18
C PRO A 57 -16.99 -4.37 -14.68
N GLU A 58 -17.86 -4.30 -15.70
CA GLU A 58 -18.53 -5.48 -16.26
C GLU A 58 -17.53 -6.40 -16.97
N GLU A 59 -16.64 -5.83 -17.79
CA GLU A 59 -15.56 -6.58 -18.46
C GLU A 59 -14.63 -7.23 -17.46
N ALA A 60 -14.18 -6.45 -16.47
CA ALA A 60 -13.25 -6.90 -15.44
C ALA A 60 -13.84 -8.10 -14.69
N VAL A 61 -15.04 -7.96 -14.11
CA VAL A 61 -15.68 -9.04 -13.36
C VAL A 61 -15.92 -10.26 -14.23
N LEU A 62 -16.39 -10.09 -15.47
CA LEU A 62 -16.66 -11.20 -16.38
C LEU A 62 -15.37 -11.94 -16.78
N ALA A 63 -14.28 -11.22 -17.00
CA ALA A 63 -12.97 -11.80 -17.31
C ALA A 63 -12.40 -12.56 -16.11
N LEU A 64 -12.35 -11.90 -14.95
CA LEU A 64 -11.70 -12.43 -13.74
C LEU A 64 -12.43 -13.66 -13.19
N ARG A 65 -13.77 -13.63 -13.08
CA ARG A 65 -14.56 -14.79 -12.62
C ARG A 65 -14.49 -16.00 -13.55
N ARG A 66 -14.20 -15.80 -14.84
CA ARG A 66 -13.99 -16.91 -15.78
C ARG A 66 -12.66 -17.62 -15.53
N LEU A 67 -11.63 -16.87 -15.15
CA LEU A 67 -10.30 -17.41 -14.85
C LEU A 67 -10.22 -17.96 -13.42
N GLU A 68 -10.88 -17.35 -12.44
CA GLU A 68 -10.98 -17.85 -11.06
C GLU A 68 -11.46 -19.31 -11.00
N LYS A 69 -12.40 -19.71 -11.86
CA LYS A 69 -12.91 -21.09 -11.96
C LYS A 69 -11.87 -22.13 -12.39
N THR A 70 -10.73 -21.71 -12.91
CA THR A 70 -9.64 -22.62 -13.29
C THR A 70 -8.80 -23.04 -12.09
N ASN A 71 -8.88 -22.31 -10.96
CA ASN A 71 -7.98 -22.39 -9.81
C ASN A 71 -6.50 -22.12 -10.16
N ASP A 72 -6.21 -21.52 -11.31
CA ASP A 72 -4.85 -21.16 -11.76
C ASP A 72 -4.53 -19.67 -11.53
N VAL A 73 -5.22 -19.01 -10.59
CA VAL A 73 -5.04 -17.58 -10.29
C VAL A 73 -4.97 -17.33 -8.79
N GLU A 74 -4.26 -16.28 -8.40
CA GLU A 74 -3.96 -15.91 -7.00
C GLU A 74 -4.96 -14.88 -6.41
N TYR A 75 -6.11 -14.68 -7.05
CA TYR A 75 -7.16 -13.78 -6.58
C TYR A 75 -8.52 -14.47 -6.52
N SER A 76 -9.39 -13.96 -5.67
CA SER A 76 -10.82 -14.29 -5.63
C SER A 76 -11.67 -13.08 -6.01
N VAL A 77 -12.84 -13.29 -6.59
CA VAL A 77 -13.81 -12.23 -6.92
C VAL A 77 -15.15 -12.51 -6.25
N PHE A 78 -15.38 -11.86 -5.11
CA PHE A 78 -16.61 -12.01 -4.34
C PHE A 78 -17.33 -10.67 -4.22
N LYS A 79 -18.62 -10.65 -4.62
CA LYS A 79 -19.41 -9.42 -4.79
C LYS A 79 -18.65 -8.43 -5.70
N ASP A 80 -18.29 -7.27 -5.19
CA ASP A 80 -17.56 -6.16 -5.80
C ASP A 80 -16.10 -6.04 -5.32
N ILE A 81 -15.59 -7.05 -4.63
CA ILE A 81 -14.22 -7.09 -4.10
C ILE A 81 -13.39 -8.12 -4.85
N ILE A 82 -12.15 -7.74 -5.15
CA ILE A 82 -11.07 -8.61 -5.60
C ILE A 82 -10.11 -8.75 -4.41
N SER A 83 -9.83 -9.97 -3.98
CA SER A 83 -9.04 -10.26 -2.78
C SER A 83 -7.94 -11.28 -3.05
N GLY A 84 -6.81 -11.11 -2.38
CA GLY A 84 -5.64 -11.99 -2.52
C GLY A 84 -5.64 -13.21 -1.59
N PRO A 85 -4.53 -13.96 -1.56
CA PRO A 85 -4.44 -15.21 -0.80
C PRO A 85 -4.64 -15.05 0.71
N ALA A 86 -4.30 -13.88 1.29
CA ALA A 86 -4.55 -13.55 2.69
C ALA A 86 -6.04 -13.34 3.04
N PHE A 87 -6.90 -13.13 2.03
CA PHE A 87 -8.32 -12.80 2.20
C PHE A 87 -9.18 -13.71 1.31
N GLN A 88 -9.43 -14.95 1.75
CA GLN A 88 -10.16 -15.92 0.92
C GLN A 88 -11.64 -16.03 1.30
N PRO A 89 -12.60 -15.91 0.34
CA PRO A 89 -14.04 -15.98 0.61
C PRO A 89 -14.55 -17.29 1.24
N ARG A 90 -13.72 -18.34 1.27
CA ARG A 90 -14.07 -19.63 1.88
C ARG A 90 -14.00 -19.61 3.41
N PHE A 91 -13.35 -18.63 4.02
CA PHE A 91 -13.24 -18.51 5.47
C PHE A 91 -14.43 -17.75 6.06
N MET A 92 -14.87 -18.15 7.27
CA MET A 92 -16.09 -17.61 7.90
C MET A 92 -15.97 -16.12 8.28
N ASP A 93 -14.77 -15.67 8.57
CA ASP A 93 -14.40 -14.31 8.96
C ASP A 93 -14.05 -13.41 7.76
N TYR A 94 -14.20 -13.91 6.53
CA TYR A 94 -13.82 -13.17 5.31
C TYR A 94 -14.46 -11.77 5.24
N GLU A 95 -15.77 -11.65 5.43
CA GLU A 95 -16.45 -10.36 5.31
C GLU A 95 -16.00 -9.37 6.40
N GLU A 96 -15.71 -9.87 7.61
CA GLU A 96 -15.19 -9.06 8.71
C GLU A 96 -13.76 -8.57 8.44
N ASN A 97 -12.87 -9.48 7.99
CA ASN A 97 -11.49 -9.16 7.65
C ASN A 97 -11.41 -8.16 6.49
N VAL A 98 -12.19 -8.37 5.43
CA VAL A 98 -12.31 -7.43 4.30
C VAL A 98 -12.85 -6.08 4.78
N SER A 99 -13.92 -6.05 5.58
CA SER A 99 -14.47 -4.79 6.11
C SER A 99 -13.44 -4.01 6.93
N SER A 100 -12.72 -4.69 7.82
CA SER A 100 -11.67 -4.11 8.67
C SER A 100 -10.55 -3.48 7.85
N ILE A 101 -9.99 -4.20 6.87
CA ILE A 101 -8.90 -3.67 6.05
C ILE A 101 -9.37 -2.52 5.15
N ARG A 102 -10.58 -2.61 4.57
CA ARG A 102 -11.18 -1.55 3.75
C ARG A 102 -11.42 -0.27 4.55
N GLN A 103 -11.85 -0.39 5.81
CA GLN A 103 -11.98 0.76 6.70
C GLN A 103 -10.63 1.45 6.93
N ARG A 104 -9.56 0.68 7.11
CA ARG A 104 -8.19 1.20 7.32
C ARG A 104 -7.58 1.82 6.05
N GLN A 105 -7.93 1.32 4.87
CA GLN A 105 -7.55 1.87 3.57
C GLN A 105 -8.27 3.18 3.23
N ASN A 106 -9.46 3.39 3.77
CA ASN A 106 -10.34 4.49 3.39
C ASN A 106 -9.68 5.86 3.60
N GLY A 107 -9.75 6.72 2.58
CA GLY A 107 -9.20 8.08 2.59
C GLY A 107 -7.67 8.17 2.40
N LYS A 108 -6.96 7.03 2.31
CA LYS A 108 -5.52 7.02 2.00
C LYS A 108 -5.29 6.98 0.48
N PRO A 109 -4.24 7.65 -0.04
CA PRO A 109 -3.89 7.53 -1.46
C PRO A 109 -3.44 6.10 -1.78
N ARG A 110 -3.50 5.74 -3.07
CA ARG A 110 -3.00 4.45 -3.58
C ARG A 110 -1.58 4.59 -4.13
N TYR A 111 -0.70 3.67 -3.78
CA TYR A 111 0.64 3.60 -4.36
C TYR A 111 0.53 3.07 -5.79
N LEU A 112 0.99 3.86 -6.76
CA LEU A 112 0.99 3.52 -8.18
C LEU A 112 2.43 3.71 -8.68
N PRO A 113 3.27 2.65 -8.66
CA PRO A 113 4.63 2.72 -9.19
C PRO A 113 4.62 2.78 -10.72
N GLU A 114 5.80 2.78 -11.34
CA GLU A 114 5.88 2.58 -12.79
C GLU A 114 5.29 1.22 -13.18
N LYS A 115 4.74 1.11 -14.39
CA LYS A 115 4.01 -0.08 -14.87
C LYS A 115 4.83 -1.36 -14.75
N GLU A 116 6.10 -1.30 -15.12
CA GLU A 116 7.03 -2.42 -15.07
C GLU A 116 7.27 -2.90 -13.64
N GLU A 117 7.30 -1.98 -12.67
CA GLU A 117 7.40 -2.32 -11.25
C GLU A 117 6.08 -2.87 -10.71
N PHE A 118 4.94 -2.25 -11.06
CA PHE A 118 3.62 -2.72 -10.67
C PHE A 118 3.42 -4.20 -11.08
N LEU A 119 3.78 -4.56 -12.30
CA LEU A 119 3.63 -5.93 -12.81
C LEU A 119 4.60 -6.93 -12.17
N ARG A 120 5.62 -6.52 -11.41
CA ARG A 120 6.46 -7.46 -10.64
C ARG A 120 5.72 -8.09 -9.48
N TYR A 121 4.71 -7.41 -8.93
CA TYR A 121 3.81 -7.96 -7.90
C TYR A 121 2.93 -9.10 -8.42
N GLU A 122 2.99 -9.44 -9.71
CA GLU A 122 2.43 -10.71 -10.21
C GLU A 122 3.09 -11.93 -9.53
N THR A 123 4.33 -11.77 -9.05
CA THR A 123 5.05 -12.80 -8.30
C THR A 123 4.94 -12.52 -6.80
N GLY A 124 4.31 -13.41 -6.03
CA GLY A 124 3.97 -13.15 -4.62
C GLY A 124 5.19 -12.97 -3.69
N ASP A 125 6.34 -13.51 -4.06
CA ASP A 125 7.60 -13.35 -3.32
C ASP A 125 8.30 -12.01 -3.60
N TYR A 126 7.86 -11.26 -4.62
CA TYR A 126 8.44 -9.96 -4.96
C TYR A 126 8.38 -9.02 -3.76
N THR A 127 9.54 -8.43 -3.46
CA THR A 127 9.73 -7.58 -2.29
C THR A 127 10.59 -6.39 -2.69
N GLU A 128 10.12 -5.20 -2.37
CA GLU A 128 10.86 -3.95 -2.51
C GLU A 128 10.43 -2.99 -1.39
N PRO A 129 11.35 -2.18 -0.85
CA PRO A 129 12.80 -2.18 -1.08
C PRO A 129 13.52 -3.35 -0.39
N LEU A 130 14.57 -3.87 -1.02
CA LEU A 130 15.33 -5.04 -0.51
C LEU A 130 16.33 -4.69 0.60
N LYS A 131 16.78 -3.43 0.67
CA LYS A 131 17.88 -3.03 1.56
C LYS A 131 17.57 -3.28 3.06
N PRO A 132 16.41 -2.90 3.61
CA PRO A 132 16.12 -3.13 5.03
C PRO A 132 16.17 -4.62 5.41
N TYR A 133 15.64 -5.49 4.56
CA TYR A 133 15.69 -6.95 4.75
C TYR A 133 17.12 -7.49 4.71
N ALA A 134 17.93 -7.02 3.76
CA ALA A 134 19.34 -7.40 3.69
C ALA A 134 20.14 -6.93 4.91
N ASP A 135 19.86 -5.73 5.42
CA ASP A 135 20.49 -5.21 6.63
C ASP A 135 20.09 -6.03 7.87
N LEU A 136 18.81 -6.40 8.01
CA LEU A 136 18.32 -7.26 9.08
C LEU A 136 18.95 -8.66 9.01
N LYS A 137 18.98 -9.28 7.82
CA LYS A 137 19.66 -10.56 7.59
C LYS A 137 21.12 -10.49 8.04
N ALA A 138 21.84 -9.47 7.57
CA ALA A 138 23.25 -9.28 7.90
C ALA A 138 23.46 -9.09 9.41
N TYR A 139 22.57 -8.34 10.07
CA TYR A 139 22.61 -8.15 11.52
C TYR A 139 22.42 -9.47 12.28
N ILE A 140 21.41 -10.26 11.90
CA ILE A 140 21.12 -11.57 12.51
C ILE A 140 22.33 -12.50 12.42
N LEU A 141 22.88 -12.66 11.20
CA LEU A 141 24.01 -13.56 10.95
C LEU A 141 25.31 -13.10 11.63
N LYS A 142 25.58 -11.79 11.60
CA LYS A 142 26.79 -11.22 12.21
C LYS A 142 26.81 -11.41 13.72
N ASN A 143 25.67 -11.24 14.38
CA ASN A 143 25.55 -11.37 15.83
C ASN A 143 25.22 -12.81 16.27
N ARG A 144 25.07 -13.76 15.33
CA ARG A 144 24.75 -15.17 15.60
C ARG A 144 23.53 -15.31 16.51
N LEU A 145 22.49 -14.53 16.22
CA LEU A 145 21.29 -14.52 17.05
C LEU A 145 20.56 -15.86 17.05
N MET A 146 20.85 -16.76 16.11
CA MET A 146 20.18 -18.05 15.98
C MET A 146 21.10 -19.09 15.31
N GLU A 147 20.83 -20.39 15.53
CA GLU A 147 21.72 -21.49 15.09
C GLU A 147 21.44 -22.00 13.66
N ARG A 148 20.19 -21.87 13.15
CA ARG A 148 19.79 -22.49 11.87
C ARG A 148 20.51 -21.89 10.65
N GLY A 149 21.00 -20.64 10.75
CA GLY A 149 21.79 -19.98 9.72
C GLY A 149 20.96 -19.46 8.53
N GLU A 150 21.54 -19.53 7.33
CA GLU A 150 20.90 -19.10 6.07
C GLU A 150 19.98 -20.17 5.47
N GLY A 151 19.07 -19.75 4.58
CA GLY A 151 18.14 -20.63 3.87
C GLY A 151 16.71 -20.53 4.38
N LEU A 152 15.80 -21.24 3.71
CA LEU A 152 14.35 -21.21 3.98
C LEU A 152 13.99 -21.76 5.36
N GLU A 153 14.77 -22.69 5.91
CA GLU A 153 14.59 -23.18 7.28
C GLU A 153 15.30 -22.29 8.33
N GLY A 154 16.02 -21.25 7.87
CA GLY A 154 16.72 -20.28 8.71
C GLY A 154 16.22 -18.86 8.46
N VAL A 155 17.14 -17.90 8.47
CA VAL A 155 16.80 -16.47 8.42
C VAL A 155 16.05 -16.06 7.15
N ASP A 156 16.22 -16.74 6.02
CA ASP A 156 15.51 -16.35 4.78
C ASP A 156 14.02 -16.66 4.87
N GLY A 157 13.64 -17.77 5.52
CA GLY A 157 12.24 -18.07 5.83
C GLY A 157 11.66 -17.08 6.83
N ASP A 158 12.40 -16.79 7.90
CA ASP A 158 11.96 -15.85 8.94
C ASP A 158 11.69 -14.44 8.38
N LEU A 159 12.45 -14.01 7.37
CA LEU A 159 12.25 -12.73 6.70
C LEU A 159 11.04 -12.72 5.73
N ILE A 160 10.70 -13.87 5.14
CA ILE A 160 9.47 -14.04 4.35
C ILE A 160 8.27 -13.94 5.29
N ASP A 161 8.28 -14.67 6.40
CA ASP A 161 7.21 -14.61 7.41
C ASP A 161 7.05 -13.18 7.96
N LEU A 162 8.16 -12.52 8.29
CA LEU A 162 8.14 -11.12 8.74
C LEU A 162 7.50 -10.19 7.69
N LYS A 163 7.82 -10.35 6.40
CA LYS A 163 7.20 -9.56 5.33
C LYS A 163 5.69 -9.78 5.29
N GLU A 164 5.23 -11.02 5.35
CA GLU A 164 3.80 -11.36 5.33
C GLU A 164 3.07 -10.77 6.54
N MET A 165 3.63 -10.92 7.74
CA MET A 165 3.12 -10.29 8.97
C MET A 165 2.97 -8.77 8.79
N ILE A 166 3.99 -8.08 8.28
CA ILE A 166 3.92 -6.62 8.11
C ILE A 166 2.88 -6.24 7.04
N HIS A 167 2.84 -6.96 5.91
CA HIS A 167 1.84 -6.73 4.84
C HIS A 167 0.40 -6.77 5.39
N GLU A 168 0.11 -7.75 6.24
CA GLU A 168 -1.20 -7.98 6.86
C GLU A 168 -1.53 -7.00 8.01
N GLY A 169 -0.54 -6.22 8.44
CA GLY A 169 -0.72 -5.16 9.43
C GLY A 169 -0.50 -5.60 10.88
N PHE A 170 0.29 -6.65 11.10
CA PHE A 170 0.83 -6.96 12.43
C PHE A 170 1.68 -5.78 12.90
N ASN A 171 1.66 -5.52 14.21
CA ASN A 171 2.44 -4.43 14.78
C ASN A 171 3.87 -4.86 15.16
N THR A 172 4.73 -3.89 15.44
CA THR A 172 6.14 -4.12 15.77
C THR A 172 6.37 -5.02 16.98
N VAL A 173 5.46 -5.02 17.97
CA VAL A 173 5.55 -5.90 19.14
C VAL A 173 5.25 -7.35 18.74
N GLU A 174 4.27 -7.58 17.86
CA GLU A 174 3.96 -8.91 17.33
C GLU A 174 5.09 -9.44 16.45
N CYS A 175 5.69 -8.58 15.62
CA CYS A 175 6.86 -8.91 14.82
C CYS A 175 8.06 -9.26 15.71
N LEU A 176 8.32 -8.48 16.75
CA LEU A 176 9.40 -8.78 17.71
C LEU A 176 9.14 -10.11 18.43
N LYS A 177 7.87 -10.33 18.82
CA LYS A 177 7.44 -11.55 19.49
C LYS A 177 7.74 -12.79 18.66
N TYR A 178 7.49 -12.75 17.35
CA TYR A 178 7.87 -13.82 16.42
C TYR A 178 9.34 -14.21 16.59
N PHE A 179 10.27 -13.25 16.58
CA PHE A 179 11.69 -13.57 16.74
C PHE A 179 12.02 -14.12 18.12
N THR A 180 11.44 -13.58 19.19
CA THR A 180 11.70 -14.06 20.56
C THR A 180 11.07 -15.43 20.87
N GLU A 181 10.05 -15.83 20.11
CA GLU A 181 9.41 -17.15 20.19
C GLU A 181 10.03 -18.14 19.20
N SER A 182 10.61 -17.65 18.12
CA SER A 182 11.62 -18.33 17.32
C SER A 182 12.90 -18.47 18.16
N ASP A 183 13.74 -19.45 17.84
CA ASP A 183 15.00 -19.80 18.54
C ASP A 183 16.10 -18.71 18.52
N TYR A 184 15.72 -17.43 18.45
CA TYR A 184 16.64 -16.31 18.55
C TYR A 184 16.99 -16.03 20.00
N VAL A 185 18.29 -15.88 20.25
CA VAL A 185 18.88 -15.61 21.55
C VAL A 185 19.48 -14.20 21.55
N PHE A 186 19.17 -13.45 22.60
CA PHE A 186 19.70 -12.13 22.86
C PHE A 186 20.44 -12.15 24.21
N ASP A 187 21.71 -11.76 24.24
CA ASP A 187 22.54 -11.86 25.46
C ASP A 187 22.16 -10.80 26.53
N GLY A 188 21.38 -9.79 26.14
CA GLY A 188 20.86 -8.79 27.06
C GLY A 188 19.94 -7.75 26.41
N ILE A 189 19.51 -6.78 27.21
CA ILE A 189 18.58 -5.72 26.79
C ILE A 189 19.18 -4.81 25.71
N ASP A 190 20.49 -4.60 25.72
CA ASP A 190 21.16 -3.73 24.74
C ASP A 190 21.19 -4.37 23.34
N ASP A 191 21.35 -5.70 23.26
CA ASP A 191 21.29 -6.44 22.01
C ASP A 191 19.87 -6.48 21.46
N LEU A 192 18.89 -6.67 22.34
CA LEU A 192 17.47 -6.60 21.99
C LEU A 192 17.10 -5.22 21.45
N ASN A 193 17.53 -4.15 22.13
CA ASN A 193 17.28 -2.77 21.69
C ASN A 193 17.90 -2.50 20.31
N SER A 194 19.13 -2.98 20.10
CA SER A 194 19.84 -2.84 18.82
C SER A 194 19.15 -3.62 17.70
N PHE A 195 18.67 -4.83 17.98
CA PHE A 195 17.86 -5.60 17.05
C PHE A 195 16.55 -4.89 16.68
N VAL A 196 15.86 -4.35 17.69
CA VAL A 196 14.60 -3.59 17.48
C VAL A 196 14.82 -2.41 16.54
N GLN A 197 15.95 -1.69 16.60
CA GLN A 197 16.22 -0.61 15.65
C GLN A 197 16.27 -1.11 14.20
N VAL A 198 16.93 -2.24 13.93
CA VAL A 198 17.02 -2.80 12.58
C VAL A 198 15.68 -3.38 12.13
N LEU A 199 14.92 -3.99 13.04
CA LEU A 199 13.55 -4.46 12.78
C LEU A 199 12.62 -3.29 12.41
N LEU A 200 12.73 -2.16 13.10
CA LEU A 200 11.93 -0.96 12.80
C LEU A 200 12.22 -0.40 11.41
N GLU A 201 13.46 -0.49 10.93
CA GLU A 201 13.80 -0.10 9.55
C GLU A 201 13.10 -1.00 8.52
N VAL A 202 13.00 -2.31 8.76
CA VAL A 202 12.19 -3.20 7.92
C VAL A 202 10.73 -2.77 7.99
N PHE A 203 10.18 -2.68 9.19
CA PHE A 203 8.77 -2.35 9.41
C PHE A 203 8.32 -1.06 8.71
N ASN A 204 9.09 0.02 8.85
CA ASN A 204 8.73 1.32 8.30
C ASN A 204 8.89 1.40 6.79
N ASN A 205 9.69 0.53 6.18
CA ASN A 205 9.97 0.50 4.75
C ASN A 205 9.30 -0.67 4.03
N THR A 206 8.47 -1.47 4.70
CA THR A 206 7.69 -2.53 4.05
C THR A 206 6.31 -2.01 3.65
N ARG A 207 5.87 -2.41 2.46
CA ARG A 207 4.54 -2.08 1.89
C ARG A 207 3.46 -2.74 2.74
N ILE A 208 2.36 -2.03 3.06
CA ILE A 208 1.27 -2.62 3.84
C ILE A 208 -0.10 -2.43 3.17
N TYR A 209 -0.97 -3.43 3.30
CA TYR A 209 -2.29 -3.43 2.66
C TYR A 209 -3.16 -2.28 3.14
N GLU A 210 -3.12 -1.98 4.44
CA GLU A 210 -3.92 -0.91 5.03
C GLU A 210 -3.51 0.49 4.54
N ASN A 211 -2.34 0.63 3.91
CA ASN A 211 -1.85 1.87 3.32
C ASN A 211 -2.01 1.90 1.79
N ASN A 212 -2.85 1.04 1.21
CA ASN A 212 -3.02 0.91 -0.24
C ASN A 212 -1.67 0.76 -0.97
N GLY A 213 -0.77 -0.06 -0.41
CA GLY A 213 0.54 -0.34 -0.98
C GLY A 213 1.59 0.73 -0.72
N PHE A 214 1.37 1.71 0.17
CA PHE A 214 2.47 2.56 0.66
C PHE A 214 3.20 1.90 1.83
N THR A 215 4.49 2.16 1.95
CA THR A 215 5.22 1.95 3.20
C THR A 215 4.78 2.99 4.24
N PRO A 216 4.87 2.69 5.55
CA PRO A 216 4.67 3.71 6.59
C PRO A 216 5.53 4.96 6.37
N GLU A 217 6.81 4.81 6.02
CA GLU A 217 7.76 5.90 5.83
C GLU A 217 7.39 6.84 4.67
N GLU A 218 6.97 6.29 3.52
CA GLU A 218 6.54 7.12 2.39
C GLU A 218 5.24 7.87 2.69
N LEU A 219 4.30 7.21 3.35
CA LEU A 219 3.03 7.82 3.70
C LEU A 219 3.24 8.95 4.73
N PHE A 220 4.12 8.72 5.70
CA PHE A 220 4.57 9.73 6.65
C PHE A 220 5.20 10.94 5.93
N LYS A 221 6.22 10.72 5.10
CA LYS A 221 6.85 11.79 4.29
C LYS A 221 5.87 12.56 3.43
N ARG A 222 4.86 11.87 2.88
CA ARG A 222 3.80 12.51 2.09
C ARG A 222 2.91 13.40 2.97
N SER A 223 2.51 12.92 4.14
CA SER A 223 1.72 13.69 5.10
C SER A 223 2.46 14.94 5.60
N GLU A 224 3.77 14.83 5.85
CA GLU A 224 4.61 15.97 6.20
C GLU A 224 4.60 17.00 5.07
N ARG A 225 4.82 16.57 3.81
CA ARG A 225 4.77 17.46 2.65
C ARG A 225 3.41 18.14 2.46
N THR A 226 2.30 17.49 2.78
CA THR A 226 0.97 18.13 2.74
C THR A 226 0.77 19.13 3.89
N ASN A 227 1.40 18.91 5.04
CA ASN A 227 1.40 19.83 6.17
C ASN A 227 2.41 20.98 6.02
N LEU A 228 3.38 20.85 5.10
CA LEU A 228 4.22 21.96 4.65
C LEU A 228 3.39 22.89 3.76
N ILE A 229 2.75 23.89 4.38
CA ILE A 229 2.19 25.03 3.65
C ILE A 229 3.34 25.64 2.82
N PRO A 230 3.23 25.73 1.48
CA PRO A 230 4.24 26.41 0.69
C PRO A 230 4.34 27.83 1.23
N PHE A 231 5.51 28.19 1.77
CA PHE A 231 5.78 29.59 2.05
C PHE A 231 5.70 30.31 0.70
N SER A 232 4.59 31.00 0.44
CA SER A 232 4.48 31.93 -0.67
C SER A 232 5.44 33.08 -0.37
N GLY A 233 6.71 32.82 -0.65
CA GLY A 233 7.81 33.74 -0.50
C GLY A 233 7.69 34.86 -1.52
N LYS A 234 6.70 35.74 -1.36
CA LYS A 234 7.00 37.15 -1.49
C LYS A 234 7.92 37.47 -0.32
N VAL A 235 9.21 37.21 -0.54
CA VAL A 235 10.27 37.84 0.22
C VAL A 235 9.98 39.33 0.13
N PHE A 236 9.44 39.93 1.19
CA PHE A 236 9.38 41.38 1.29
C PHE A 236 10.83 41.85 1.38
N VAL A 237 11.42 42.11 0.22
CA VAL A 237 12.67 42.84 0.11
C VAL A 237 12.43 44.12 0.88
N ARG A 238 13.06 44.22 2.05
CA ARG A 238 13.06 45.42 2.88
C ARG A 238 13.83 46.47 2.07
N ASN A 239 13.13 47.18 1.19
CA ASN A 239 13.69 48.36 0.53
C ASN A 239 14.01 49.34 1.65
N LYS A 240 15.29 49.39 2.04
CA LYS A 240 15.81 50.22 3.13
C LYS A 240 15.61 51.74 2.92
N ASN A 241 14.99 52.16 1.82
CA ASN A 241 14.88 53.56 1.42
C ASN A 241 13.44 54.12 1.34
N HIS A 242 12.40 53.41 1.76
CA HIS A 242 11.07 54.00 1.90
C HIS A 242 10.78 54.35 3.37
N LYS A 243 10.86 55.63 3.71
CA LYS A 243 10.40 56.14 5.02
C LYS A 243 8.88 55.97 5.10
N VAL A 244 8.43 54.93 5.78
CA VAL A 244 6.99 54.73 6.08
C VAL A 244 6.51 55.89 6.94
N GLY A 245 5.50 56.61 6.46
CA GLY A 245 4.87 57.70 7.18
C GLY A 245 4.13 57.19 8.42
N ARG A 246 4.13 57.97 9.49
CA ARG A 246 3.56 57.60 10.79
C ARG A 246 2.05 57.21 10.72
N ASN A 247 1.33 57.71 9.72
CA ASN A 247 -0.09 57.41 9.48
C ASN A 247 -0.34 56.38 8.37
N ASP A 248 0.68 55.88 7.67
CA ASP A 248 0.54 54.93 6.56
C ASP A 248 0.22 53.51 7.06
N PRO A 249 -0.32 52.62 6.22
CA PRO A 249 -0.53 51.21 6.56
C PRO A 249 0.78 50.54 7.01
N CYS A 250 0.71 49.73 8.06
CA CYS A 250 1.89 49.10 8.64
C CYS A 250 2.41 47.96 7.74
N PRO A 251 3.70 47.96 7.37
CA PRO A 251 4.26 46.99 6.40
C PRO A 251 4.34 45.55 6.93
N CYS A 252 4.03 45.30 8.21
CA CYS A 252 3.96 43.94 8.76
C CYS A 252 2.66 43.20 8.41
N GLY A 253 1.76 43.81 7.62
CA GLY A 253 0.51 43.18 7.18
C GLY A 253 -0.60 43.18 8.23
N SER A 254 -0.44 43.89 9.36
CA SER A 254 -1.43 43.91 10.45
C SER A 254 -2.71 44.69 10.15
N GLY A 255 -2.78 45.40 9.01
CA GLY A 255 -3.90 46.27 8.64
C GLY A 255 -4.01 47.58 9.45
N LYS A 256 -3.15 47.81 10.45
CA LYS A 256 -3.16 49.02 11.30
C LYS A 256 -2.26 50.13 10.71
N LYS A 257 -2.49 51.40 11.08
CA LYS A 257 -1.55 52.51 10.80
C LYS A 257 -0.21 52.29 11.53
N TYR A 258 0.91 52.67 10.93
CA TYR A 258 2.27 52.40 11.45
C TYR A 258 2.46 52.83 12.91
N LYS A 259 2.03 54.05 13.30
CA LYS A 259 2.09 54.55 14.70
C LYS A 259 1.31 53.75 15.74
N LYS A 260 0.34 52.93 15.30
CA LYS A 260 -0.48 52.10 16.18
C LYS A 260 -0.03 50.63 16.17
N CYS A 261 1.07 50.31 15.48
CA CYS A 261 1.61 48.96 15.36
C CYS A 261 3.13 48.97 15.55
N CYS A 262 3.93 48.86 14.49
CA CYS A 262 5.39 48.76 14.59
C CYS A 262 6.12 50.08 14.86
N GLY A 263 5.43 51.23 14.78
CA GLY A 263 5.98 52.56 15.07
C GLY A 263 5.63 53.09 16.46
N ARG A 264 5.44 52.18 17.44
CA ARG A 264 5.40 52.50 18.86
C ARG A 264 6.82 52.63 19.41
#